data_AF-A0AAW0EZY0-F1
#
_entry.id   AF-A0AAW0EZY0-F1
#
_cell.length_a   1.000
_cell.length_b   1.000
_cell.length_c   1.000
_cell.angle_alpha   90.00
_cell.angle_beta   90.00
_cell.angle_gamma   90.00
#
_symmetry.space_group_name_H-M   'P 1'
#
loop_
_entity.id
_entity.type
_entity.pdbx_description
1 polymer ?
#
loop_
_entity_poly.entity_id
_entity_poly.type
_entity_poly.pdbx_seq_one_letter_code
_entity_poly.pdbx_strand_id
1 'polypeptide(L)'
;MKDELMSGVNGASHYPALTIAAMGGHGLLQRVTTTVAEPMVCGWNAGGGLLTGEVRYQRHLAVPGGVLRVRRRHQDGVCMSHCRALGRCGVLTHSARLPPRQSQYFSNLATGGSDDMMDCCPYVQGFGNTTGAVDRHNLKGSVLGVASMYLDAPAGYAVCGQTYTQTAICAAVWCAATTYIVKVSGAKRFCVCKPGSKLSLSSLSNTFTGGEITHPSNESLSVCDTLVCVNTVLDERYTAMLANRNAEAAPAAMTAALAAAAIALALLVG
;
A
#
# COMPACT_ATOMS: atom_id res chain seq x y z
N MET A 1 -7.00 -3.84 16.62
CA MET A 1 -6.46 -2.71 15.81
C MET A 1 -5.15 -3.16 15.19
N LYS A 2 -5.18 -3.78 14.01
CA LYS A 2 -4.01 -4.49 13.45
C LYS A 2 -2.93 -3.55 12.91
N ASP A 3 -3.33 -2.44 12.31
CA ASP A 3 -2.42 -1.55 11.57
C ASP A 3 -1.90 -0.36 12.42
N GLU A 4 -1.98 -0.46 13.74
CA GLU A 4 -1.59 0.58 14.70
C GLU A 4 -0.14 0.40 15.19
N LEU A 5 0.54 1.48 15.60
CA LEU A 5 1.93 1.49 16.05
C LEU A 5 2.16 0.61 17.28
N MET A 6 1.27 0.65 18.27
CA MET A 6 1.31 -0.13 19.50
C MET A 6 0.56 -1.46 19.39
N SER A 7 0.21 -1.90 18.19
CA SER A 7 -0.39 -3.22 17.92
C SER A 7 0.60 -4.33 18.27
N GLY A 8 0.12 -5.39 18.93
CA GLY A 8 0.91 -6.62 19.14
C GLY A 8 1.18 -7.41 17.85
N VAL A 9 0.44 -7.10 16.77
CA VAL A 9 0.56 -7.75 15.46
C VAL A 9 1.24 -6.80 14.48
N ASN A 10 2.20 -7.31 13.70
CA ASN A 10 2.86 -6.54 12.64
C ASN A 10 1.86 -6.09 11.57
N GLY A 11 1.60 -4.78 11.54
CA GLY A 11 0.78 -4.09 10.55
C GLY A 11 1.53 -2.94 9.87
N ALA A 12 0.81 -1.89 9.49
CA ALA A 12 1.41 -0.67 8.93
C ALA A 12 2.03 0.27 9.97
N SER A 13 1.74 0.05 11.25
CA SER A 13 2.25 0.82 12.39
C SER A 13 1.89 2.31 12.32
N HIS A 14 0.62 2.62 12.03
CA HIS A 14 0.12 3.98 12.01
C HIS A 14 0.10 4.62 13.40
N TYR A 15 0.24 5.94 13.47
CA TYR A 15 0.14 6.72 14.71
C TYR A 15 -1.24 7.41 14.85
N PRO A 16 -2.32 6.66 15.18
CA PRO A 16 -3.67 7.21 15.20
C PRO A 16 -3.95 8.04 16.45
N ALA A 17 -5.09 8.72 16.42
CA ALA A 17 -5.62 9.51 17.54
C ALA A 17 -5.77 8.67 18.81
N LEU A 18 -6.01 7.37 18.70
CA LEU A 18 -6.10 6.46 19.83
C LEU A 18 -4.82 6.43 20.66
N THR A 19 -3.67 6.35 20.00
CA THR A 19 -2.35 6.23 20.64
C THR A 19 -1.93 7.56 21.23
N ILE A 20 -2.19 8.65 20.49
CA ILE A 20 -2.03 10.02 20.98
C ILE A 20 -2.87 10.23 22.25
N ALA A 21 -4.13 9.78 22.24
CA ALA A 21 -5.03 9.92 23.39
C ALA A 21 -4.59 9.07 24.58
N ALA A 22 -4.14 7.83 24.35
CA ALA A 22 -3.61 6.98 25.41
C ALA A 22 -2.38 7.61 26.08
N MET A 23 -1.39 8.02 25.29
CA MET A 23 -0.18 8.66 25.82
C MET A 23 -0.47 10.01 26.48
N GLY A 24 -1.40 10.80 25.92
CA GLY A 24 -1.85 12.06 26.50
C GLY A 24 -2.58 11.87 27.84
N GLY A 25 -3.44 10.85 27.96
CA GLY A 25 -4.14 10.50 29.19
C GLY A 25 -3.20 10.04 30.33
N HIS A 26 -2.06 9.44 29.98
CA HIS A 26 -1.00 9.09 30.92
C HIS A 26 0.00 10.24 31.19
N GLY A 27 -0.22 11.43 30.61
CA GLY A 27 0.67 12.58 30.77
C GLY A 27 2.02 12.46 30.07
N LEU A 28 2.20 11.45 29.21
CA LEU A 28 3.46 11.19 28.47
C LEU A 28 3.64 12.14 27.28
N LEU A 29 2.54 12.68 26.76
CA LEU A 29 2.55 13.70 25.71
C LEU A 29 1.89 14.97 26.22
N GLN A 30 2.68 16.01 26.46
CA GLN A 30 2.14 17.35 26.72
C GLN A 30 1.77 18.01 25.39
N ARG A 31 0.52 18.48 25.27
CA ARG A 31 0.05 19.31 24.15
C ARG A 31 0.21 18.70 22.75
N VAL A 32 -0.20 17.45 22.55
CA VAL A 32 -0.33 16.89 21.21
C VAL A 32 -1.79 16.96 20.77
N THR A 33 -2.04 17.67 19.67
CA THR A 33 -3.37 17.81 19.07
C THR A 33 -3.69 16.56 18.26
N THR A 34 -4.90 16.02 18.37
CA THR A 34 -5.35 14.86 17.57
C THR A 34 -5.47 15.15 16.07
N THR A 35 -5.27 16.40 15.66
CA THR A 35 -5.32 16.85 14.25
C THR A 35 -4.18 16.31 13.40
N VAL A 36 -3.08 15.85 14.00
CA VAL A 36 -1.94 15.22 13.29
C VAL A 36 -2.00 13.68 13.30
N ALA A 37 -3.11 13.11 13.82
CA ALA A 37 -3.29 11.68 13.88
C ALA A 37 -3.32 11.05 12.48
N GLU A 38 -2.61 9.95 12.31
CA GLU A 38 -2.69 9.18 11.08
C GLU A 38 -4.02 8.40 11.02
N PRO A 39 -4.73 8.45 9.89
CA PRO A 39 -5.96 7.71 9.73
C PRO A 39 -5.71 6.21 9.52
N MET A 40 -6.62 5.39 10.04
CA MET A 40 -6.57 3.93 9.92
C MET A 40 -7.85 3.39 9.29
N VAL A 41 -7.72 2.58 8.24
CA VAL A 41 -8.86 1.92 7.59
C VAL A 41 -9.43 0.79 8.45
N CYS A 42 -8.57 0.05 9.16
CA CYS A 42 -8.97 -1.09 9.96
C CYS A 42 -9.85 -0.66 11.15
N GLY A 43 -11.15 -0.97 11.09
CA GLY A 43 -12.11 -0.62 12.13
C GLY A 43 -12.71 0.79 12.00
N TRP A 44 -12.42 1.48 10.89
CA TRP A 44 -13.00 2.79 10.60
C TRP A 44 -14.53 2.71 10.53
N ASN A 45 -15.22 3.57 11.29
CA ASN A 45 -16.68 3.62 11.36
C ASN A 45 -17.38 2.26 11.62
N ALA A 46 -16.68 1.31 12.24
CA ALA A 46 -17.25 -0.01 12.53
C ALA A 46 -18.32 0.00 13.65
N GLY A 47 -18.43 1.13 14.37
CA GLY A 47 -19.42 1.34 15.43
C GLY A 47 -19.18 0.47 16.67
N GLY A 48 -20.09 0.58 17.65
CA GLY A 48 -20.02 -0.20 18.90
C GLY A 48 -20.17 -1.71 18.71
N GLY A 49 -20.81 -2.14 17.61
CA GLY A 49 -21.02 -3.55 17.28
C GLY A 49 -19.73 -4.36 17.12
N LEU A 50 -18.64 -3.71 16.71
CA LEU A 50 -17.32 -4.34 16.65
C LEU A 50 -16.79 -4.73 18.04
N LEU A 51 -17.12 -3.94 19.07
CA LEU A 51 -16.64 -4.13 20.44
C LEU A 51 -17.55 -5.06 21.25
N THR A 52 -18.84 -5.14 20.92
CA THR A 52 -19.82 -5.97 21.64
C THR A 52 -19.85 -7.42 21.16
N GLY A 53 -19.09 -7.78 20.12
CA GLY A 53 -18.97 -9.17 19.64
C GLY A 53 -20.21 -9.70 18.93
N GLU A 54 -21.14 -8.83 18.52
CA GLU A 54 -22.34 -9.23 17.79
C GLU A 54 -22.06 -9.59 16.32
N VAL A 55 -20.82 -9.40 15.85
CA VAL A 55 -20.42 -9.67 14.48
C VAL A 55 -20.25 -11.18 14.25
N ARG A 56 -21.37 -11.88 14.07
CA ARG A 56 -21.38 -13.25 13.55
C ARG A 56 -20.93 -13.23 12.10
N TYR A 57 -20.01 -14.13 11.76
CA TYR A 57 -19.43 -14.24 10.42
C TYR A 57 -20.46 -14.77 9.39
N GLN A 58 -21.34 -13.91 8.87
CA GLN A 58 -22.20 -14.24 7.73
C GLN A 58 -21.48 -14.04 6.41
N ARG A 59 -20.49 -14.90 6.06
CA ARG A 59 -19.77 -14.94 4.75
C ARG A 59 -19.13 -13.63 4.24
N HIS A 60 -19.39 -12.48 4.85
CA HIS A 60 -19.07 -11.13 4.44
C HIS A 60 -18.91 -10.32 5.72
N LEU A 61 -17.68 -10.11 6.16
CA LEU A 61 -17.41 -9.04 7.11
C LEU A 61 -17.43 -7.74 6.31
N ALA A 62 -18.54 -6.99 6.38
CA ALA A 62 -18.61 -5.64 5.84
C ALA A 62 -17.93 -4.69 6.85
N VAL A 63 -16.60 -4.67 6.85
CA VAL A 63 -15.85 -3.55 7.44
C VAL A 63 -15.78 -2.47 6.36
N PRO A 64 -16.16 -1.21 6.66
CA PRO A 64 -15.90 -0.09 5.75
C PRO A 64 -14.40 -0.08 5.41
N GLY A 65 -14.06 -0.13 4.12
CA GLY A 65 -12.66 -0.18 3.65
C GLY A 65 -12.06 -1.57 3.39
N GLY A 66 -12.84 -2.65 3.44
CA GLY A 66 -12.39 -3.95 2.95
C GLY A 66 -13.32 -5.09 3.32
N VAL A 67 -14.11 -5.57 2.37
CA VAL A 67 -14.87 -6.81 2.57
C VAL A 67 -13.85 -7.94 2.65
N LEU A 68 -13.62 -8.50 3.84
CA LEU A 68 -12.89 -9.75 3.97
C LEU A 68 -13.78 -10.85 3.38
N ARG A 69 -13.68 -11.07 2.06
CA ARG A 69 -14.24 -12.26 1.40
C ARG A 69 -13.35 -13.44 1.76
N VAL A 70 -13.54 -13.97 2.96
CA VAL A 70 -12.86 -15.18 3.42
C VAL A 70 -13.48 -16.38 2.72
N ARG A 71 -13.05 -16.64 1.49
CA ARG A 71 -13.18 -17.97 0.92
C ARG A 71 -12.00 -18.79 1.41
N ARG A 72 -12.25 -20.01 1.91
CA ARG A 72 -11.26 -20.99 2.41
C ARG A 72 -10.14 -21.35 1.41
N ARG A 73 -10.14 -20.79 0.20
CA ARG A 73 -9.25 -21.16 -0.92
C ARG A 73 -8.76 -19.94 -1.70
N HIS A 74 -8.16 -18.95 -1.04
CA HIS A 74 -7.30 -18.03 -1.78
C HIS A 74 -5.87 -18.20 -1.27
N GLN A 75 -5.17 -19.13 -1.93
CA GLN A 75 -3.71 -19.09 -2.00
C GLN A 75 -3.22 -17.92 -2.88
N ASP A 76 -4.14 -17.30 -3.60
CA ASP A 76 -3.90 -16.18 -4.49
C ASP A 76 -3.67 -14.91 -3.68
N GLY A 77 -2.52 -14.24 -3.87
CA GLY A 77 -2.16 -13.04 -3.12
C GLY A 77 -3.24 -11.96 -3.23
N VAL A 78 -3.80 -11.57 -2.07
CA VAL A 78 -4.79 -10.51 -1.89
C VAL A 78 -4.09 -9.26 -1.36
N CYS A 79 -4.57 -8.08 -1.73
CA CYS A 79 -4.11 -6.83 -1.14
C CYS A 79 -4.37 -6.81 0.38
N MET A 80 -3.38 -6.44 1.18
CA MET A 80 -3.58 -6.20 2.61
C MET A 80 -4.33 -4.88 2.86
N SER A 81 -4.96 -4.74 4.03
CA SER A 81 -5.73 -3.55 4.43
C SER A 81 -4.97 -2.22 4.32
N HIS A 82 -3.65 -2.26 4.50
CA HIS A 82 -2.77 -1.10 4.40
C HIS A 82 -2.08 -0.97 3.03
N CYS A 83 -2.43 -1.83 2.07
CA CYS A 83 -1.98 -1.79 0.67
C CYS A 83 -0.45 -1.82 0.45
N ARG A 84 0.37 -2.31 1.39
CA ARG A 84 1.85 -2.35 1.25
C ARG A 84 2.43 -3.74 0.96
N ALA A 85 1.61 -4.79 1.08
CA ALA A 85 2.02 -6.14 0.76
C ALA A 85 0.85 -6.97 0.23
N LEU A 86 1.19 -8.08 -0.45
CA LEU A 86 0.23 -9.16 -0.67
C LEU A 86 0.17 -10.04 0.55
N GLY A 87 -0.99 -10.62 0.78
CA GLY A 87 -1.15 -11.68 1.76
C GLY A 87 -2.12 -12.75 1.33
N ARG A 88 -2.37 -13.68 2.25
CA ARG A 88 -3.43 -14.67 2.16
C ARG A 88 -4.33 -14.56 3.37
N CYS A 89 -5.56 -15.04 3.26
CA CYS A 89 -6.42 -15.13 4.43
C CYS A 89 -5.86 -16.16 5.42
N GLY A 90 -5.50 -15.71 6.63
CA GLY A 90 -4.94 -16.53 7.70
C GLY A 90 -6.01 -17.30 8.42
N VAL A 91 -6.55 -18.34 7.78
CA VAL A 91 -7.54 -19.27 8.39
C VAL A 91 -6.90 -20.63 8.58
N LEU A 92 -7.03 -21.19 9.77
CA LEU A 92 -6.61 -22.57 10.05
C LEU A 92 -7.66 -23.32 10.85
N THR A 93 -7.47 -24.64 10.96
CA THR A 93 -8.24 -25.48 11.86
C THR A 93 -7.37 -25.82 13.05
N HIS A 94 -7.79 -25.35 14.22
CA HIS A 94 -7.14 -25.57 15.49
C HIS A 94 -7.30 -27.03 15.94
N SER A 95 -6.35 -27.53 16.74
CA SER A 95 -6.40 -28.89 17.29
C SER A 95 -7.54 -29.06 18.30
N ALA A 96 -7.89 -27.98 19.00
CA ALA A 96 -8.99 -27.91 19.93
C ALA A 96 -10.09 -26.98 19.43
N ARG A 97 -11.29 -27.11 20.02
CA ARG A 97 -12.40 -26.20 19.78
C ARG A 97 -12.04 -24.80 20.31
N LEU A 98 -12.33 -23.76 19.53
CA LEU A 98 -12.12 -22.37 19.92
C LEU A 98 -13.08 -21.94 21.04
N PRO A 99 -12.70 -20.98 21.89
CA PRO A 99 -13.57 -20.44 22.93
C PRO A 99 -14.93 -19.96 22.37
N PRO A 100 -16.06 -20.40 22.97
CA PRO A 100 -17.39 -20.01 22.49
C PRO A 100 -17.63 -18.51 22.66
N ARG A 101 -18.42 -17.94 21.75
CA ARG A 101 -18.80 -16.51 21.66
C ARG A 101 -17.69 -15.52 21.33
N GLN A 102 -16.45 -15.76 21.74
CA GLN A 102 -15.33 -14.84 21.54
C GLN A 102 -14.55 -15.14 20.25
N SER A 103 -14.38 -16.43 19.90
CA SER A 103 -13.44 -16.83 18.83
C SER A 103 -14.06 -17.78 17.79
N GLN A 104 -15.32 -18.16 17.95
CA GLN A 104 -16.04 -19.05 17.03
C GLN A 104 -16.73 -18.26 15.92
N TYR A 105 -15.97 -17.90 14.88
CA TYR A 105 -16.50 -17.17 13.73
C TYR A 105 -17.13 -18.08 12.67
N PHE A 106 -16.65 -19.31 12.53
CA PHE A 106 -17.08 -20.24 11.47
C PHE A 106 -18.03 -21.32 11.98
N SER A 107 -18.79 -21.93 11.07
CA SER A 107 -19.66 -23.07 11.39
C SER A 107 -18.89 -24.27 11.97
N ASN A 108 -17.62 -24.45 11.57
CA ASN A 108 -16.72 -25.37 12.26
C ASN A 108 -16.11 -24.67 13.47
N LEU A 109 -16.38 -25.21 14.65
CA LEU A 109 -16.03 -24.60 15.93
C LEU A 109 -14.53 -24.68 16.28
N ALA A 110 -13.75 -25.44 15.50
CA ALA A 110 -12.30 -25.44 15.56
C ALA A 110 -11.65 -24.58 14.45
N THR A 111 -12.44 -23.99 13.53
CA THR A 111 -11.90 -23.13 12.46
C THR A 111 -11.95 -21.67 12.88
N GLY A 112 -10.83 -20.97 12.71
CA GLY A 112 -10.69 -19.56 13.01
C GLY A 112 -9.47 -18.96 12.33
N GLY A 113 -9.16 -17.72 12.70
CA GLY A 113 -7.90 -17.06 12.43
C GLY A 113 -6.72 -17.80 13.05
N SER A 114 -5.54 -17.61 12.47
CA SER A 114 -4.29 -18.25 12.91
C SER A 114 -3.51 -17.48 13.99
N ASP A 115 -4.02 -16.32 14.41
CA ASP A 115 -3.35 -15.41 15.33
C ASP A 115 -4.21 -15.17 16.57
N ASP A 116 -3.65 -15.51 17.73
CA ASP A 116 -4.33 -15.39 19.02
C ASP A 116 -4.47 -13.93 19.46
N MET A 117 -3.57 -13.03 19.02
CA MET A 117 -3.65 -11.59 19.33
C MET A 117 -4.82 -10.89 18.61
N MET A 118 -5.43 -11.57 17.64
CA MET A 118 -6.62 -11.10 16.93
C MET A 118 -7.89 -11.81 17.43
N ASP A 119 -7.88 -12.44 18.61
CA ASP A 119 -8.98 -13.26 19.13
C ASP A 119 -9.41 -14.38 18.16
N CYS A 120 -8.44 -14.94 17.43
CA CYS A 120 -8.68 -15.85 16.29
C CYS A 120 -9.60 -15.26 15.21
N CYS A 121 -9.72 -13.93 15.10
CA CYS A 121 -10.43 -13.28 14.00
C CYS A 121 -9.60 -13.45 12.72
N PRO A 122 -10.17 -14.00 11.64
CA PRO A 122 -9.44 -14.15 10.39
C PRO A 122 -9.14 -12.79 9.78
N TYR A 123 -7.90 -12.60 9.30
CA TYR A 123 -7.47 -11.42 8.56
C TYR A 123 -6.49 -11.82 7.43
N VAL A 124 -6.13 -10.88 6.56
CA VAL A 124 -5.12 -11.11 5.52
C VAL A 124 -3.72 -11.00 6.13
N GLN A 125 -2.96 -12.09 6.14
CA GLN A 125 -1.58 -12.18 6.59
C GLN A 125 -0.62 -11.98 5.42
N GLY A 126 0.31 -11.04 5.56
CA GLY A 126 1.28 -10.70 4.51
C GLY A 126 2.26 -11.82 4.22
N PHE A 127 2.64 -11.95 2.96
CA PHE A 127 3.80 -12.77 2.59
C PHE A 127 5.08 -11.98 2.88
N GLY A 128 6.08 -12.64 3.51
CA GLY A 128 7.33 -11.98 3.88
C GLY A 128 8.14 -11.41 2.71
N ASN A 129 7.87 -11.87 1.48
CA ASN A 129 8.58 -11.49 0.26
C ASN A 129 7.74 -10.64 -0.71
N THR A 130 6.63 -10.06 -0.28
CA THR A 130 5.76 -9.24 -1.14
C THR A 130 5.59 -7.82 -0.63
N THR A 131 6.51 -7.34 0.21
CA THR A 131 6.54 -5.93 0.56
C THR A 131 6.96 -5.13 -0.68
N GLY A 132 6.26 -4.02 -0.94
CA GLY A 132 6.42 -3.21 -2.16
C GLY A 132 7.83 -2.66 -2.44
N ALA A 133 8.80 -2.90 -1.55
CA ALA A 133 10.18 -2.42 -1.64
C ALA A 133 11.23 -3.51 -1.97
N VAL A 134 10.95 -4.81 -1.82
CA VAL A 134 12.06 -5.79 -1.61
C VAL A 134 12.19 -6.92 -2.64
N ASP A 135 11.14 -7.42 -3.30
CA ASP A 135 11.30 -8.59 -4.20
C ASP A 135 10.54 -8.52 -5.54
N ARG A 136 11.29 -8.66 -6.64
CA ARG A 136 10.85 -8.50 -8.03
C ARG A 136 10.35 -9.79 -8.67
N HIS A 137 10.70 -10.96 -8.13
CA HIS A 137 10.53 -12.20 -8.90
C HIS A 137 9.08 -12.73 -8.92
N ASN A 138 8.28 -12.41 -7.91
CA ASN A 138 6.94 -12.98 -7.72
C ASN A 138 5.77 -12.04 -8.08
N LEU A 139 6.05 -10.82 -8.55
CA LEU A 139 5.03 -9.76 -8.71
C LEU A 139 4.95 -9.27 -10.16
N LYS A 140 4.51 -10.13 -11.07
CA LYS A 140 4.45 -9.80 -12.51
C LYS A 140 3.41 -8.71 -12.77
N GLY A 141 3.78 -7.74 -13.61
CA GLY A 141 2.97 -6.54 -13.88
C GLY A 141 3.08 -5.45 -12.80
N SER A 142 3.89 -5.66 -11.76
CA SER A 142 4.01 -4.69 -10.65
C SER A 142 5.14 -3.68 -10.83
N VAL A 143 4.98 -2.50 -10.23
CA VAL A 143 6.02 -1.46 -10.07
C VAL A 143 6.34 -1.36 -8.59
N LEU A 144 7.59 -1.65 -8.24
CA LEU A 144 8.06 -1.65 -6.86
C LEU A 144 8.79 -0.34 -6.54
N GLY A 145 8.65 0.11 -5.30
CA GLY A 145 9.16 1.38 -4.83
C GLY A 145 8.59 1.74 -3.47
N VAL A 146 9.24 2.70 -2.80
CA VAL A 146 8.81 3.16 -1.47
C VAL A 146 7.46 3.89 -1.50
N ALA A 147 7.07 4.41 -2.67
CA ALA A 147 5.77 5.02 -2.95
C ALA A 147 4.82 4.07 -3.73
N SER A 148 5.10 2.77 -3.73
CA SER A 148 4.23 1.78 -4.39
C SER A 148 3.17 1.21 -3.45
N MET A 149 2.01 0.89 -4.02
CA MET A 149 0.88 0.30 -3.30
C MET A 149 0.25 -0.83 -4.08
N TYR A 150 -0.30 -1.79 -3.36
CA TYR A 150 -1.12 -2.85 -3.92
C TYR A 150 -2.53 -2.35 -4.20
N LEU A 151 -2.98 -2.59 -5.43
CA LEU A 151 -4.33 -2.33 -5.90
C LEU A 151 -5.02 -3.65 -6.15
N ASP A 152 -6.30 -3.74 -5.80
CA ASP A 152 -7.10 -4.92 -6.08
C ASP A 152 -7.21 -5.11 -7.59
N ALA A 153 -6.91 -6.33 -8.05
CA ALA A 153 -7.00 -6.73 -9.44
C ALA A 153 -7.78 -8.05 -9.47
N PRO A 154 -8.96 -8.15 -10.10
CA PRO A 154 -9.63 -9.43 -10.22
C PRO A 154 -8.69 -10.49 -10.82
N ALA A 155 -8.78 -11.73 -10.34
CA ALA A 155 -7.96 -12.83 -10.85
C ALA A 155 -8.13 -12.96 -12.36
N GLY A 156 -7.03 -13.27 -13.06
CA GLY A 156 -7.02 -13.44 -14.51
C GLY A 156 -6.47 -12.25 -15.29
N TYR A 157 -5.77 -11.31 -14.65
CA TYR A 157 -4.99 -10.33 -15.40
C TYR A 157 -3.84 -11.02 -16.15
N ALA A 158 -3.50 -10.49 -17.32
CA ALA A 158 -2.53 -11.11 -18.20
C ALA A 158 -1.39 -10.15 -18.55
N VAL A 159 -0.15 -10.62 -18.38
CA VAL A 159 1.10 -9.88 -18.64
C VAL A 159 1.89 -10.64 -19.68
N CYS A 160 2.25 -10.00 -20.79
CA CYS A 160 2.96 -10.65 -21.91
C CYS A 160 2.30 -11.95 -22.38
N GLY A 161 0.96 -12.02 -22.41
CA GLY A 161 0.20 -13.19 -22.84
C GLY A 161 0.09 -14.33 -21.81
N GLN A 162 0.64 -14.16 -20.60
CA GLN A 162 0.50 -15.13 -19.50
C GLN A 162 -0.53 -14.63 -18.48
N THR A 163 -1.44 -15.49 -18.07
CA THR A 163 -2.52 -15.16 -17.12
C THR A 163 -2.10 -15.50 -15.69
N TYR A 164 -2.37 -14.59 -14.75
CA TYR A 164 -2.01 -14.73 -13.33
C TYR A 164 -3.26 -14.86 -12.46
N THR A 165 -3.18 -15.70 -11.41
CA THR A 165 -4.28 -15.91 -10.45
C THR A 165 -4.25 -14.92 -9.30
N GLN A 166 -3.13 -14.20 -9.12
CA GLN A 166 -2.98 -13.15 -8.10
C GLN A 166 -4.11 -12.12 -8.22
N THR A 167 -4.58 -11.64 -7.07
CA THR A 167 -5.75 -10.75 -7.00
C THR A 167 -5.43 -9.30 -6.66
N ALA A 168 -4.17 -8.91 -6.82
CA ALA A 168 -3.71 -7.55 -6.62
C ALA A 168 -2.43 -7.28 -7.41
N ILE A 169 -2.12 -6.02 -7.73
CA ILE A 169 -0.89 -5.62 -8.43
C ILE A 169 -0.27 -4.46 -7.66
N CYS A 170 1.06 -4.46 -7.49
CA CYS A 170 1.75 -3.30 -6.91
C CYS A 170 1.93 -2.24 -8.00
N ALA A 171 1.52 -1.01 -7.76
CA ALA A 171 1.67 0.09 -8.70
C ALA A 171 2.33 1.28 -8.00
N ALA A 172 3.09 2.07 -8.76
CA ALA A 172 3.61 3.32 -8.23
C ALA A 172 2.45 4.29 -8.03
N VAL A 173 2.38 4.87 -6.84
CA VAL A 173 1.33 5.80 -6.47
C VAL A 173 1.95 7.16 -6.22
N TRP A 174 1.24 8.18 -6.67
CA TRP A 174 1.50 9.54 -6.22
C TRP A 174 0.20 10.15 -5.68
N CYS A 175 0.32 10.77 -4.52
CA CYS A 175 -0.78 11.39 -3.81
C CYS A 175 -0.50 12.88 -3.62
N ALA A 176 -1.49 13.71 -3.92
CA ALA A 176 -1.61 15.09 -3.48
C ALA A 176 -2.95 15.25 -2.74
N ALA A 177 -3.14 16.39 -2.07
CA ALA A 177 -4.27 16.65 -1.17
C ALA A 177 -5.66 16.26 -1.71
N THR A 178 -5.87 16.30 -3.04
CA THR A 178 -7.14 15.93 -3.68
C THR A 178 -6.99 14.91 -4.82
N THR A 179 -5.75 14.49 -5.12
CA THR A 179 -5.46 13.73 -6.35
C THR A 179 -4.67 12.49 -6.03
N TYR A 180 -5.20 11.36 -6.47
CA TYR A 180 -4.56 10.06 -6.43
C TYR A 180 -4.27 9.63 -7.86
N ILE A 181 -3.00 9.40 -8.19
CA ILE A 181 -2.59 8.95 -9.52
C ILE A 181 -1.74 7.69 -9.42
N VAL A 182 -1.92 6.80 -10.38
CA VAL A 182 -1.31 5.47 -10.39
C VAL A 182 -0.51 5.27 -11.66
N LYS A 183 0.61 4.56 -11.54
CA LYS A 183 1.38 4.07 -12.68
C LYS A 183 1.66 2.57 -12.53
N VAL A 184 1.05 1.80 -13.41
CA VAL A 184 1.26 0.34 -13.51
C VAL A 184 2.49 0.03 -14.38
N SER A 185 2.92 -1.24 -14.37
CA SER A 185 4.12 -1.64 -15.12
C SER A 185 3.94 -1.42 -16.62
N GLY A 186 5.00 -0.94 -17.27
CA GLY A 186 4.99 -0.62 -18.71
C GLY A 186 4.13 0.58 -19.11
N ALA A 187 3.45 1.26 -18.18
CA ALA A 187 2.70 2.48 -18.49
C ALA A 187 3.68 3.64 -18.72
N LYS A 188 3.42 4.46 -19.75
CA LYS A 188 4.28 5.63 -20.05
C LYS A 188 4.08 6.78 -19.06
N ARG A 189 2.85 6.96 -18.57
CA ARG A 189 2.43 8.08 -17.72
C ARG A 189 1.58 7.58 -16.55
N PHE A 190 1.48 8.40 -15.50
CA PHE A 190 0.49 8.20 -14.45
C PHE A 190 -0.93 8.45 -15.00
N CYS A 191 -1.91 7.70 -14.50
CA CYS A 191 -3.32 7.92 -14.78
C CYS A 191 -4.03 8.49 -13.55
N VAL A 192 -5.00 9.37 -13.79
CA VAL A 192 -5.87 9.90 -12.72
C VAL A 192 -6.86 8.82 -12.33
N CYS A 193 -6.98 8.60 -11.03
CA CYS A 193 -7.78 7.53 -10.48
C CYS A 193 -9.03 8.09 -9.82
N LYS A 194 -10.20 7.66 -10.29
CA LYS A 194 -11.45 7.96 -9.59
C LYS A 194 -11.65 6.91 -8.49
N PRO A 195 -11.86 7.32 -7.22
CA PRO A 195 -12.01 6.38 -6.12
C PRO A 195 -13.13 5.37 -6.37
N GLY A 196 -12.85 4.09 -6.10
CA GLY A 196 -13.76 2.97 -6.35
C GLY A 196 -14.02 2.61 -7.82
N SER A 197 -13.45 3.34 -8.79
CA SER A 197 -13.62 2.98 -10.21
C SER A 197 -12.71 1.82 -10.61
N LYS A 198 -13.15 1.10 -11.65
CA LYS A 198 -12.34 0.08 -12.30
C LYS A 198 -11.64 0.65 -13.53
N LEU A 199 -10.45 0.15 -13.82
CA LEU A 199 -9.67 0.57 -14.96
C LEU A 199 -9.02 -0.64 -15.63
N SER A 200 -9.18 -0.73 -16.95
CA SER A 200 -8.60 -1.81 -17.74
C SER A 200 -7.08 -1.68 -17.80
N LEU A 201 -6.35 -2.76 -17.55
CA LEU A 201 -4.89 -2.75 -17.55
C LEU A 201 -4.31 -2.57 -18.95
N SER A 202 -4.96 -3.13 -19.98
CA SER A 202 -4.52 -3.02 -21.37
C SER A 202 -4.67 -1.62 -21.94
N SER A 203 -5.56 -0.78 -21.38
CA SER A 203 -5.63 0.64 -21.76
C SER A 203 -4.53 1.50 -21.13
N LEU A 204 -3.89 1.00 -20.06
CA LEU A 204 -2.81 1.69 -19.36
C LEU A 204 -1.43 1.34 -19.91
N SER A 205 -1.23 0.08 -20.31
CA SER A 205 0.03 -0.38 -20.88
C SER A 205 -0.13 -1.58 -21.80
N ASN A 206 0.64 -1.56 -22.88
CA ASN A 206 0.78 -2.68 -23.83
C ASN A 206 1.43 -3.92 -23.21
N THR A 207 2.01 -3.82 -22.00
CA THR A 207 2.53 -4.97 -21.26
C THR A 207 1.40 -5.89 -20.80
N PHE A 208 0.20 -5.35 -20.60
CA PHE A 208 -0.97 -6.13 -20.22
C PHE A 208 -1.81 -6.51 -21.44
N THR A 209 -2.16 -7.79 -21.54
CA THR A 209 -3.06 -8.31 -22.58
C THR A 209 -4.49 -8.49 -22.08
N GLY A 210 -4.75 -8.25 -20.79
CA GLY A 210 -6.07 -8.30 -20.21
C GLY A 210 -6.07 -8.07 -18.69
N GLY A 211 -7.26 -7.88 -18.13
CA GLY A 211 -7.48 -7.64 -16.70
C GLY A 211 -7.83 -6.18 -16.37
N GLU A 212 -8.19 -5.97 -15.11
CA GLU A 212 -8.58 -4.67 -14.57
C GLU A 212 -7.95 -4.48 -13.20
N ILE A 213 -7.83 -3.23 -12.78
CA ILE A 213 -7.56 -2.83 -11.40
C ILE A 213 -8.74 -2.05 -10.85
N THR A 214 -8.95 -2.14 -9.55
CA THR A 214 -9.93 -1.36 -8.81
C THR A 214 -9.20 -0.34 -7.96
N HIS A 215 -9.56 0.93 -8.09
CA HIS A 215 -9.01 1.96 -7.24
C HIS A 215 -9.56 1.87 -5.82
N PRO A 216 -8.75 2.20 -4.80
CA PRO A 216 -9.24 2.29 -3.43
C PRO A 216 -10.44 3.25 -3.35
N SER A 217 -11.38 2.95 -2.45
CA SER A 217 -12.47 3.86 -2.13
C SER A 217 -11.94 5.08 -1.36
N ASN A 218 -12.75 6.12 -1.23
CA ASN A 218 -12.37 7.32 -0.46
C ASN A 218 -11.97 7.00 0.99
N GLU A 219 -12.58 6.00 1.60
CA GLU A 219 -12.29 5.57 2.97
C GLU A 219 -10.94 4.85 3.08
N SER A 220 -10.49 4.22 2.00
CA SER A 220 -9.18 3.58 1.87
C SER A 220 -8.10 4.54 1.35
N LEU A 221 -8.40 5.84 1.13
CA LEU A 221 -7.40 6.85 0.77
C LEU A 221 -6.57 7.32 1.97
N SER A 222 -6.83 6.86 3.20
CA SER A 222 -5.97 7.12 4.37
C SER A 222 -4.51 6.71 4.13
N VAL A 223 -4.28 5.76 3.21
CA VAL A 223 -2.93 5.33 2.85
C VAL A 223 -2.17 6.41 2.08
N CYS A 224 -2.88 7.35 1.42
CA CYS A 224 -2.27 8.53 0.80
C CYS A 224 -1.65 9.49 1.81
N ASP A 225 -2.19 9.62 3.02
CA ASP A 225 -1.69 10.62 3.98
C ASP A 225 -0.25 10.32 4.40
N THR A 226 0.07 9.04 4.65
CA THR A 226 1.47 8.60 4.82
C THR A 226 2.33 8.76 3.56
N LEU A 227 1.74 8.61 2.36
CA LEU A 227 2.49 8.77 1.10
C LEU A 227 2.76 10.22 0.72
N VAL A 228 1.93 11.18 1.12
CA VAL A 228 2.18 12.60 0.87
C VAL A 228 3.54 12.99 1.48
N CYS A 229 3.84 12.52 2.69
CA CYS A 229 5.15 12.71 3.33
C CYS A 229 6.29 12.01 2.56
N VAL A 230 6.07 10.80 2.05
CA VAL A 230 7.10 10.09 1.25
C VAL A 230 7.34 10.81 -0.08
N ASN A 231 6.28 11.23 -0.78
CA ASN A 231 6.37 11.91 -2.07
C ASN A 231 7.04 13.26 -1.94
N THR A 232 6.73 14.04 -0.90
CA THR A 232 7.41 15.33 -0.64
C THR A 232 8.89 15.15 -0.36
N VAL A 233 9.28 14.20 0.50
CA VAL A 233 10.70 13.89 0.76
C VAL A 233 11.41 13.36 -0.48
N LEU A 234 10.74 12.53 -1.30
CA LEU A 234 11.29 12.06 -2.57
C LEU A 234 11.47 13.20 -3.56
N ASP A 235 10.54 14.15 -3.63
CA ASP A 235 10.60 15.30 -4.52
C ASP A 235 11.72 16.28 -4.09
N GLU A 236 11.84 16.57 -2.80
CA GLU A 236 12.96 17.34 -2.24
C GLU A 236 14.32 16.68 -2.52
N ARG A 237 14.43 15.36 -2.32
CA ARG A 237 15.67 14.63 -2.64
C ARG A 237 15.94 14.60 -4.13
N TYR A 238 14.91 14.44 -4.97
CA TYR A 238 15.05 14.41 -6.42
C TYR A 238 15.49 15.76 -6.98
N THR A 239 14.87 16.86 -6.53
CA THR A 239 15.25 18.24 -6.88
C THR A 239 16.66 18.57 -6.38
N ALA A 240 17.05 18.17 -5.17
CA ALA A 240 18.42 18.32 -4.66
C ALA A 240 19.45 17.52 -5.49
N MET A 241 19.12 16.29 -5.91
CA MET A 241 19.98 15.49 -6.79
C MET A 241 20.12 16.13 -8.19
N LEU A 242 19.04 16.68 -8.75
CA LEU A 242 19.10 17.40 -10.03
C LEU A 242 19.90 18.70 -9.93
N ALA A 243 19.73 19.45 -8.84
CA ALA A 243 20.51 20.66 -8.56
C ALA A 243 22.02 20.33 -8.45
N ASN A 244 22.38 19.25 -7.76
CA ASN A 244 23.77 18.80 -7.66
C ASN A 244 24.34 18.36 -9.02
N ARG A 245 23.58 17.62 -9.84
CA ARG A 245 24.02 17.28 -11.20
C ARG A 245 24.23 18.51 -12.09
N ASN A 246 23.37 19.51 -11.98
CA ASN A 246 23.50 20.75 -12.74
C ASN A 246 24.67 21.60 -12.23
N ALA A 247 24.94 21.58 -10.93
CA ALA A 247 26.09 22.24 -10.32
C ALA A 247 27.42 21.55 -10.70
N GLU A 248 27.46 20.22 -10.83
CA GLU A 248 28.61 19.47 -11.33
C GLU A 248 28.82 19.64 -12.84
N ALA A 249 27.75 19.87 -13.62
CA ALA A 249 27.83 20.13 -15.06
C ALA A 249 28.31 21.56 -15.42
N ALA A 250 28.09 22.54 -14.54
CA ALA A 250 28.47 23.94 -14.76
C ALA A 250 30.00 24.17 -14.94
N PRO A 251 30.90 23.63 -14.10
CA PRO A 251 32.34 23.83 -14.28
C PRO A 251 32.90 23.07 -15.50
N ALA A 252 32.27 21.95 -15.91
CA ALA A 252 32.69 21.20 -17.09
C ALA A 252 32.34 21.92 -18.41
N ALA A 253 31.19 22.58 -18.47
CA ALA A 253 30.80 23.39 -19.63
C ALA A 253 31.64 24.67 -19.77
N MET A 254 31.99 25.31 -18.65
CA MET A 254 32.76 26.55 -18.66
C MET A 254 34.24 26.31 -19.03
N THR A 255 34.83 25.20 -18.58
CA THR A 255 36.19 24.78 -18.97
C THR A 255 36.26 24.36 -20.43
N ALA A 256 35.25 23.65 -20.95
CA ALA A 256 35.17 23.29 -22.37
C ALA A 256 35.00 24.53 -23.28
N ALA A 257 34.20 25.51 -22.86
CA ALA A 257 34.02 26.76 -23.61
C ALA A 257 35.30 27.62 -23.64
N LEU A 258 36.02 27.73 -22.52
CA LEU A 258 37.31 28.42 -22.45
C LEU A 258 38.39 27.71 -23.28
N ALA A 259 38.43 26.38 -23.28
CA ALA A 259 39.36 25.61 -24.11
C ALA A 259 39.07 25.79 -25.61
N ALA A 260 37.78 25.75 -26.02
CA ALA A 260 37.39 25.99 -27.41
C ALA A 260 37.71 27.41 -27.88
N ALA A 261 37.50 28.42 -27.02
CA ALA A 261 37.85 29.81 -27.32
C ALA A 261 39.37 30.01 -27.45
N ALA A 262 40.17 29.36 -26.61
CA ALA A 262 41.64 29.42 -26.69
C ALA A 262 42.18 28.75 -27.96
N ILE A 263 41.60 27.62 -28.37
CA ILE A 263 41.97 26.93 -29.62
C ILE A 263 41.57 27.78 -30.85
N ALA A 264 40.40 28.41 -30.83
CA ALA A 264 39.95 29.29 -31.92
C ALA A 264 40.85 30.53 -32.06
N LEU A 265 41.28 31.13 -30.94
CA LEU A 265 42.21 32.26 -30.97
C LEU A 265 43.59 31.86 -31.51
N ALA A 266 44.08 30.67 -31.17
CA ALA A 266 45.38 30.17 -31.65
C ALA A 266 45.38 29.90 -33.17
N LEU A 267 44.23 29.54 -33.75
CA LEU A 267 44.07 29.31 -35.19
C LEU A 267 43.90 30.60 -36.01
N LEU A 268 43.60 31.74 -35.37
CA LEU A 268 43.41 33.04 -36.02
C LEU A 268 44.70 33.88 -36.09
N VAL A 269 45.74 33.50 -35.33
CA VAL A 269 47.00 34.26 -35.18
C VAL A 269 48.21 33.53 -35.79
N GLY A 270 48.02 32.35 -36.37
CA GLY A 270 49.04 31.59 -37.12
C GLY A 270 48.73 31.55 -38.61
#